data_AF-A0A7X9FGJ2-F1
#
_entry.id   AF-A0A7X9FGJ2-F1
#
_cell.length_a   1.000
_cell.length_b   1.000
_cell.length_c   1.000
_cell.angle_alpha   90.00
_cell.angle_beta   90.00
_cell.angle_gamma   90.00
#
_symmetry.space_group_name_H-M   'P 1'
#
loop_
_entity.id
_entity.type
_entity.pdbx_description
1 polymer ?
#
loop_
_entity_poly.entity_id
_entity_poly.type
_entity_poly.pdbx_seq_one_letter_code
_entity_poly.pdbx_strand_id
1 'polypeptide(L)' 'MAKKQSFADKASKKSHVTICPVCQGEVTHIKMMKAVKKDGNWRFVNRPIGVCKCNEAEIYG' A
#
# COMPACT_ATOMS: atom_id res chain seq x y z
N MET A 1 9.73 6.31 -29.21
CA MET A 1 9.83 4.87 -29.54
C MET A 1 9.14 4.07 -28.44
N ALA A 2 7.96 3.50 -28.69
CA ALA A 2 7.32 2.60 -27.73
C ALA A 2 8.05 1.25 -27.78
N LYS A 3 8.68 0.83 -26.68
CA LYS A 3 9.25 -0.53 -26.58
C LYS A 3 8.12 -1.52 -26.82
N LYS A 4 8.22 -2.34 -27.88
CA LYS A 4 7.30 -3.46 -28.12
C LYS A 4 7.47 -4.45 -26.97
N GLN A 5 6.59 -4.38 -25.98
CA GLN A 5 6.55 -5.35 -24.87
C GLN A 5 5.67 -6.52 -25.30
N SER A 6 6.22 -7.73 -25.34
CA SER A 6 5.43 -8.93 -25.60
C SER A 6 4.55 -9.26 -24.38
N PHE A 7 3.55 -10.12 -24.57
CA PHE A 7 2.74 -10.62 -23.46
C PHE A 7 3.59 -11.36 -22.41
N ALA A 8 4.63 -12.10 -22.85
CA ALA A 8 5.56 -12.77 -21.95
C ALA A 8 6.36 -11.77 -21.09
N ASP A 9 6.78 -10.64 -21.67
CA ASP A 9 7.49 -9.58 -20.95
C ASP A 9 6.61 -8.90 -19.88
N LYS A 10 5.30 -8.81 -20.13
CA LYS A 10 4.35 -8.25 -19.17
C LYS A 10 4.00 -9.23 -18.07
N ALA A 11 3.85 -10.52 -18.38
CA ALA A 11 3.57 -11.57 -17.41
C ALA A 11 4.75 -11.80 -16.45
N SER A 12 5.98 -11.62 -16.94
CA SER A 12 7.21 -11.84 -16.15
C SER A 12 7.61 -10.65 -15.26
N LYS A 13 6.83 -9.55 -15.27
CA LYS A 13 7.10 -8.41 -14.38
C LYS A 13 6.83 -8.80 -12.94
N LYS A 14 7.90 -8.95 -12.16
CA LYS A 14 7.83 -9.12 -10.72
C LYS A 14 7.22 -7.86 -10.10
N SER A 15 6.26 -8.05 -9.21
CA SER A 15 5.73 -6.97 -8.38
C SER A 15 6.84 -6.39 -7.51
N HIS A 16 6.87 -5.06 -7.37
CA HIS A 16 7.74 -4.42 -6.38
C HIS A 16 7.21 -4.74 -4.99
N VAL A 17 7.80 -5.75 -4.35
CA VAL A 17 7.52 -6.10 -2.96
C VAL A 17 8.44 -5.26 -2.08
N THR A 18 7.84 -4.50 -1.16
CA THR A 18 8.59 -3.78 -0.13
C THR A 18 8.69 -4.69 1.09
N ILE A 19 9.91 -4.97 1.55
CA ILE A 19 10.15 -5.83 2.70
C ILE A 19 10.30 -4.94 3.94
N CYS A 20 9.61 -5.28 5.01
CA CYS A 20 9.72 -4.56 6.28
C CYS A 20 11.08 -4.88 6.95
N PRO A 21 11.87 -3.89 7.37
CA PRO A 21 13.19 -4.12 7.98
C PRO A 21 13.11 -4.78 9.36
N VAL A 22 11.94 -4.81 10.01
CA VAL A 22 11.76 -5.30 11.38
C VAL A 22 11.28 -6.75 11.41
N CYS A 23 10.19 -7.07 10.71
CA CYS A 23 9.64 -8.44 10.68
C CYS A 23 10.06 -9.24 9.45
N GLN A 24 10.85 -8.66 8.53
CA GLN A 24 11.24 -9.24 7.25
C GLN A 24 10.06 -9.73 6.38
N GLY A 25 8.84 -9.33 6.72
CA GLY A 25 7.62 -9.67 6.01
C GLY A 25 7.33 -8.70 4.87
N GLU A 26 6.46 -9.13 3.96
CA GLU A 26 5.98 -8.31 2.86
C GLU A 26 5.07 -7.18 3.39
N VAL A 27 5.32 -5.96 2.94
CA VAL A 27 4.50 -4.79 3.26
C VAL A 27 3.37 -4.68 2.25
N THR A 28 2.16 -4.98 2.70
CA THR A 28 0.93 -4.80 1.94
C THR A 28 0.46 -3.36 2.05
N HIS A 29 0.18 -2.68 0.93
CA HIS A 29 -0.28 -1.29 0.97
C HIS A 29 -1.81 -1.27 0.92
N ILE A 30 -2.44 -0.81 1.99
CA ILE A 30 -3.89 -0.64 2.06
C ILE A 30 -4.28 0.84 2.00
N LYS A 31 -5.48 1.12 1.49
CA LYS A 31 -6.06 2.47 1.55
C LYS A 31 -6.84 2.60 2.85
N MET A 32 -6.31 3.35 3.80
CA MET A 32 -7.03 3.67 5.03
C MET A 32 -7.81 4.98 4.86
N MET A 33 -9.13 4.89 5.00
CA MET A 33 -10.02 6.04 5.09
C MET A 33 -10.10 6.51 6.54
N LYS A 34 -9.74 7.75 6.83
CA LYS A 34 -9.98 8.37 8.15
C LYS A 34 -10.84 9.61 8.00
N ALA A 35 -11.89 9.70 8.81
CA ALA A 35 -12.66 10.93 8.95
C ALA A 35 -11.88 11.90 9.85
N VAL A 36 -11.46 13.02 9.29
CA VAL A 36 -10.75 14.09 10.01
C VAL A 36 -11.65 15.32 10.03
N LYS A 37 -11.89 15.87 11.22
CA LYS A 37 -12.62 17.14 11.37
C LYS A 37 -11.65 18.30 11.16
N LYS A 38 -11.89 19.12 10.14
CA LYS A 38 -11.12 20.35 9.88
C LYS A 38 -12.11 21.48 9.60
N ASP A 39 -11.95 22.61 10.29
CA ASP A 39 -12.81 23.80 10.13
C ASP A 39 -14.31 23.48 10.28
N GLY A 40 -14.67 22.74 11.34
CA GLY A 40 -16.07 22.38 11.61
C GLY A 40 -16.67 21.31 10.69
N ASN A 41 -16.03 20.98 9.57
CA ASN A 41 -16.50 20.00 8.59
C ASN A 41 -15.75 18.66 8.70
N TRP A 42 -16.45 17.56 8.44
CA TRP A 42 -15.87 16.24 8.33
C TRP A 42 -15.32 16.02 6.93
N ARG A 43 -14.04 15.64 6.84
CA ARG A 43 -13.40 15.25 5.57
C ARG A 43 -12.86 13.84 5.68
N PHE A 44 -13.12 13.02 4.68
CA PHE A 44 -12.51 11.71 4.56
C PHE A 44 -11.16 11.85 3.87
N VAL A 45 -10.09 11.51 4.59
CA VAL A 45 -8.73 11.53 4.07
C VAL A 45 -8.33 10.10 3.74
N ASN A 46 -8.01 9.87 2.47
CA ASN A 46 -7.39 8.63 2.02
C ASN A 46 -5.89 8.71 2.25
N ARG A 47 -5.35 7.83 3.10
CA ARG A 47 -3.90 7.65 3.23
C ARG A 47 -3.53 6.22 2.87
N PRO A 48 -2.65 6.01 1.88
CA PRO A 48 -2.04 4.69 1.68
C PRO A 48 -1.13 4.41 2.87
N ILE A 49 -1.34 3.27 3.53
CA ILE A 49 -0.53 2.83 4.67
C ILE A 49 0.04 1.46 4.34
N GLY A 50 1.34 1.29 4.59
CA GLY A 50 2.01 -0.01 4.50
C GLY A 50 1.74 -0.82 5.77
N VAL A 51 1.20 -2.01 5.61
CA VAL A 51 0.88 -2.97 6.68
C VAL A 51 1.77 -4.19 6.55
N CYS A 52 2.36 -4.57 7.66
CA CYS A 52 3.17 -5.76 7.86
C CYS A 52 2.81 -6.36 9.23
N LYS A 53 3.48 -7.45 9.61
CA LYS A 53 3.18 -8.13 10.88
C LYS A 53 3.37 -7.27 12.13
N CYS A 54 4.17 -6.21 12.04
CA CYS A 54 4.42 -5.33 13.18
C CYS A 54 3.25 -4.41 13.50
N ASN A 55 2.48 -4.00 12.51
CA ASN A 55 1.44 -2.97 12.65
C ASN A 55 0.04 -3.46 12.25
N GLU A 56 -0.11 -4.74 11.90
CA GLU A 56 -1.40 -5.33 11.56
C GLU A 56 -2.42 -5.20 12.71
N ALA A 57 -1.98 -5.40 13.96
CA ALA A 57 -2.84 -5.31 15.14
C ALA A 57 -3.40 -3.89 15.37
N GLU A 58 -2.57 -2.86 15.15
CA GLU A 58 -3.02 -1.46 15.31
C GLU A 58 -3.93 -1.00 14.17
N ILE A 59 -3.82 -1.62 12.99
CA ILE A 59 -4.51 -1.17 11.78
C ILE A 59 -5.81 -1.94 11.55
N TYR A 60 -5.85 -3.24 11.84
CA TYR A 60 -7.04 -4.07 11.68
C TYR A 60 -7.89 -4.15 12.96
N GLY A 61 -7.29 -3.97 14.14
CA GLY A 61 -7.97 -4.05 15.43
C GLY A 61 -8.03 -5.46 15.98
#